data_AF-A0A2J8FHM7-F1
#
_entry.id   AF-A0A2J8FHM7-F1
#
_cell.length_a   1.000
_cell.length_b   1.000
_cell.length_c   1.000
_cell.angle_alpha   90.00
_cell.angle_beta   90.00
_cell.angle_gamma   90.00
#
_symmetry.space_group_name_H-M   'P 1'
#
loop_
_entity.id
_entity.type
_entity.pdbx_description
1 polymer ?
#
loop_
_entity_poly.entity_id
_entity_poly.type
_entity_poly.pdbx_seq_one_letter_code
_entity_poly.pdbx_strand_id
1 'polypeptide(L)'
;MTEVATIQTQTPPLLSGPSEKERKYDRQLRLWAASGQAALESSHILLVNSSSGTMGVETLKNLVLPGIGKFTIADGANVQEADLGVNFFLDASSLGKPRAQACADLLVELNPEVKADWFPKNSEPYDLAKVLESPEPYTIILYALPIKPEDLQILESYATDHKTPLIAAHSVGFYAYFRVHLPAAFPIVDTHPDETATTDLRLLTPWAELSTFAQDMTKDIDGLDNHEHGHLPFVAILLHYLEVWKQSHQGEYPSTYQDKVAFRRVVAEAARTDTPEGGEENFDEAAAAVLKTISPPSLPDSLRHVFEYQSADLEETQSSFWIIAGAVKAFYEKHKCLPVPGGLPDMKAQSSVYIRLQGIYKAKARKDAAEVLDSVRRAPGGEHVDPAEVDLFCKNAAFVKLIDAKDGGTERLLKVADEELANDDMAAMGVMPTSLLPIYLALRATSHALDTAAAGAALSPETILKNVTALVPRATESERYAQAAQEVSRAAGGELHNVSAVMGGLVAQEMIKIITKQYIPVHNTCIFDGIGSRCQVLRL
;
A
#
# COMPACT_ATOMS: atom_id res chain seq x y z
N MET A 1 35.57 54.00 27.00
CA MET A 1 36.19 52.68 26.77
C MET A 1 35.10 51.80 26.21
N THR A 2 35.23 51.51 24.92
CA THR A 2 34.28 50.73 24.10
C THR A 2 34.60 49.26 24.31
N GLU A 3 33.66 48.50 24.87
CA GLU A 3 33.75 47.04 24.98
C GLU A 3 33.21 46.42 23.69
N VAL A 4 34.08 45.68 23.01
CA VAL A 4 33.81 44.97 21.77
C VAL A 4 33.15 43.64 22.13
N ALA A 5 31.87 43.48 21.77
CA ALA A 5 31.18 42.20 21.86
C ALA A 5 31.65 41.29 20.71
N THR A 6 32.39 40.24 21.06
CA THR A 6 32.85 39.18 20.15
C THR A 6 31.66 38.38 19.63
N ILE A 7 31.38 38.49 18.33
CA ILE A 7 30.43 37.62 17.62
C ILE A 7 31.10 36.23 17.50
N GLN A 8 30.65 35.28 18.32
CA GLN A 8 30.97 33.87 18.09
C GLN A 8 30.22 33.42 16.82
N THR A 9 30.98 33.27 15.75
CA THR A 9 30.58 32.57 14.53
C THR A 9 30.14 31.15 14.87
N GLN A 10 28.84 30.86 14.79
CA GLN A 10 28.33 29.50 14.76
C GLN A 10 28.84 28.85 13.48
N THR A 11 29.82 27.96 13.62
CA THR A 11 30.20 27.04 12.54
C THR A 11 28.98 26.18 12.23
N PRO A 12 28.55 26.04 10.95
CA PRO A 12 27.51 25.09 10.59
C PRO A 12 27.92 23.70 11.09
N PRO A 13 26.99 22.86 11.58
CA PRO A 13 27.32 21.49 11.94
C PRO A 13 27.99 20.81 10.73
N LEU A 14 29.11 20.15 10.98
CA LEU A 14 29.76 19.29 10.00
C LEU A 14 28.68 18.34 9.46
N LEU A 15 28.39 18.45 8.15
CA LEU A 15 27.58 17.48 7.43
C LEU A 15 28.32 16.14 7.51
N SER A 16 28.04 15.35 8.55
CA SER A 16 28.47 13.97 8.61
C SER A 16 27.83 13.26 7.42
N GLY A 17 28.65 12.58 6.61
CA GLY A 17 28.13 11.72 5.55
C GLY A 17 27.14 10.70 6.12
N PRO A 18 26.31 10.09 5.26
CA PRO A 18 25.34 9.09 5.70
C PRO A 18 26.04 7.97 6.48
N SER A 19 25.43 7.55 7.58
CA SER A 19 25.84 6.42 8.38
C SER A 19 25.95 5.14 7.52
N GLU A 20 26.68 4.13 7.99
CA GLU A 20 26.76 2.84 7.28
C GLU A 20 25.39 2.21 7.07
N LYS A 21 24.48 2.40 8.04
CA LYS A 21 23.10 1.95 7.97
C LYS A 21 22.30 2.69 6.90
N GLU A 22 22.39 4.01 6.84
CA GLU A 22 21.77 4.81 5.79
C GLU A 22 22.33 4.46 4.40
N ARG A 23 23.62 4.14 4.30
CA ARG A 23 24.22 3.67 3.05
C ARG A 23 23.72 2.28 2.64
N LYS A 24 23.58 1.35 3.59
CA LYS A 24 23.05 0.00 3.36
C LYS A 24 21.60 0.05 2.88
N TYR A 25 20.77 0.86 3.53
CA TYR A 25 19.34 0.98 3.26
C TYR A 25 18.96 2.16 2.33
N ASP A 26 19.91 2.85 1.69
CA ASP A 26 19.62 4.06 0.87
C ASP A 26 18.51 3.82 -0.17
N ARG A 27 18.55 2.69 -0.87
CA ARG A 27 17.57 2.36 -1.92
C ARG A 27 16.15 2.21 -1.37
N GLN A 28 16.00 1.62 -0.19
CA GLN A 28 14.70 1.38 0.43
C GLN A 28 14.21 2.58 1.25
N LEU A 29 15.13 3.38 1.82
CA LEU A 29 14.81 4.67 2.43
C LEU A 29 14.18 5.64 1.42
N ARG A 30 14.49 5.52 0.13
CA ARG A 30 13.81 6.29 -0.94
C ARG A 30 12.36 5.87 -1.17
N LEU A 31 11.97 4.68 -0.71
CA LEU A 31 10.61 4.15 -0.86
C LEU A 31 9.76 4.42 0.37
N TRP A 32 10.28 4.23 1.58
CA TRP A 32 9.49 4.34 2.81
C TRP A 32 10.05 5.28 3.88
N ALA A 33 11.06 6.07 3.52
CA ALA A 33 11.73 7.04 4.38
C ALA A 33 12.30 6.43 5.68
N ALA A 34 12.84 7.29 6.54
CA ALA A 34 13.36 6.89 7.84
C ALA A 34 12.27 6.37 8.78
N SER A 35 11.03 6.88 8.68
CA SER A 35 9.91 6.44 9.51
C SER A 35 9.48 5.00 9.20
N GLY A 36 9.39 4.63 7.92
CA GLY A 36 9.11 3.25 7.52
C GLY A 36 10.24 2.31 7.94
N GLN A 37 11.49 2.76 7.82
CA GLN A 37 12.63 1.97 8.30
C GLN A 37 12.60 1.74 9.81
N ALA A 38 12.29 2.77 10.60
CA ALA A 38 12.14 2.64 12.05
C ALA A 38 11.01 1.67 12.42
N ALA A 39 9.88 1.69 11.69
CA ALA A 39 8.79 0.74 11.89
C ALA A 39 9.24 -0.71 11.65
N LEU A 40 9.98 -0.97 10.55
CA LEU A 40 10.56 -2.29 10.27
C LEU A 40 11.48 -2.75 11.40
N GLU A 41 12.42 -1.90 11.81
CA GLU A 41 13.40 -2.22 12.85
C GLU A 41 12.78 -2.46 14.24
N SER A 42 11.58 -1.92 14.48
CA SER A 42 10.82 -2.14 15.71
C SER A 42 9.91 -3.38 15.66
N SER A 43 9.75 -3.99 14.48
CA SER A 43 8.80 -5.09 14.27
C SER A 43 9.29 -6.44 14.79
N HIS A 44 8.36 -7.26 15.28
CA HIS A 44 8.59 -8.65 15.67
C HIS A 44 7.63 -9.59 14.92
N ILE A 45 8.16 -10.44 14.05
CA ILE A 45 7.39 -11.31 13.16
C ILE A 45 7.36 -12.75 13.69
N LEU A 46 6.20 -13.41 13.68
CA LEU A 46 6.09 -14.85 13.87
C LEU A 46 5.85 -15.53 12.53
N LEU A 47 6.64 -16.55 12.21
CA LEU A 47 6.36 -17.51 11.15
C LEU A 47 5.92 -18.84 11.79
N VAL A 48 4.68 -19.24 11.60
CA VAL A 48 4.20 -20.60 11.90
C VAL A 48 4.30 -21.42 10.62
N ASN A 49 5.26 -22.33 10.58
CA ASN A 49 5.63 -23.02 9.37
C ASN A 49 4.92 -24.36 9.20
N SER A 50 4.80 -24.82 7.96
CA SER A 50 4.19 -26.10 7.59
C SER A 50 4.80 -26.62 6.30
N SER A 51 4.50 -27.86 5.92
CA SER A 51 5.01 -28.53 4.72
C SER A 51 6.55 -28.47 4.63
N SER A 52 7.14 -28.07 3.51
CA SER A 52 8.60 -27.88 3.37
C SER A 52 9.08 -26.59 4.03
N GLY A 53 8.15 -25.65 4.25
CA GLY A 53 8.40 -24.36 4.86
C GLY A 53 9.12 -23.36 3.94
N THR A 54 9.25 -23.68 2.66
CA THR A 54 10.06 -22.91 1.71
C THR A 54 9.50 -21.52 1.51
N MET A 55 8.19 -21.40 1.25
CA MET A 55 7.54 -20.10 1.05
C MET A 55 7.66 -19.19 2.26
N GLY A 56 7.47 -19.71 3.48
CA GLY A 56 7.59 -18.93 4.72
C GLY A 56 9.01 -18.40 4.93
N VAL A 57 10.02 -19.23 4.67
CA VAL A 57 11.44 -18.85 4.76
C VAL A 57 11.81 -17.84 3.66
N GLU A 58 11.30 -18.01 2.44
CA GLU A 58 11.45 -17.04 1.36
C GLU A 58 10.81 -15.69 1.70
N THR A 59 9.67 -15.67 2.41
CA THR A 59 9.11 -14.43 2.97
C THR A 59 10.07 -13.82 3.99
N LEU A 60 10.55 -14.59 4.96
CA LEU A 60 11.48 -14.07 5.98
C LEU A 60 12.76 -13.52 5.39
N LYS A 61 13.35 -14.15 4.36
CA LYS A 61 14.48 -13.59 3.62
C LYS A 61 14.22 -12.16 3.17
N ASN A 62 13.05 -11.94 2.56
CA ASN A 62 12.64 -10.62 2.04
C ASN A 62 12.26 -9.62 3.14
N LEU A 63 12.18 -10.03 4.41
CA LEU A 63 11.99 -9.16 5.57
C LEU A 63 13.30 -8.92 6.34
N VAL A 64 14.16 -9.93 6.43
CA VAL A 64 15.47 -9.85 7.09
C VAL A 64 16.40 -8.91 6.32
N LEU A 65 16.45 -9.01 4.98
CA LEU A 65 17.27 -8.13 4.13
C LEU A 65 16.98 -6.64 4.32
N PRO A 66 15.72 -6.15 4.32
CA PRO A 66 15.40 -4.76 4.62
C PRO A 66 15.51 -4.40 6.11
N GLY A 67 15.76 -5.35 7.00
CA GLY A 67 16.07 -5.10 8.40
C GLY A 67 14.86 -4.98 9.31
N ILE A 68 14.00 -6.02 9.34
CA ILE A 68 13.04 -6.17 10.45
C ILE A 68 13.77 -6.29 11.81
N GLY A 69 13.11 -5.93 12.91
CA GLY A 69 13.73 -5.99 14.24
C GLY A 69 14.02 -7.42 14.71
N LYS A 70 12.97 -8.25 14.73
CA LYS A 70 13.05 -9.62 15.23
C LYS A 70 12.12 -10.55 14.45
N PHE A 71 12.50 -11.81 14.31
CA PHE A 71 11.58 -12.87 13.87
C PHE A 71 11.69 -14.11 14.76
N THR A 72 10.60 -14.87 14.82
CA THR A 72 10.52 -16.18 15.47
C THR A 72 9.97 -17.20 14.47
N ILE A 73 10.63 -18.36 14.31
CA ILE A 73 10.13 -19.48 13.50
C ILE A 73 9.56 -20.56 14.43
N ALA A 74 8.27 -20.85 14.32
CA ALA A 74 7.61 -21.99 14.96
C ALA A 74 7.44 -23.12 13.94
N ASP A 75 8.22 -24.19 14.06
CA ASP A 75 8.19 -25.32 13.14
C ASP A 75 8.60 -26.61 13.87
N GLY A 76 7.66 -27.55 14.02
CA GLY A 76 7.88 -28.82 14.72
C GLY A 76 8.63 -29.88 13.91
N ALA A 77 8.94 -29.64 12.63
CA ALA A 77 9.57 -30.63 11.76
C ALA A 77 11.10 -30.61 11.85
N ASN A 78 11.70 -31.78 11.59
CA ASN A 78 13.12 -31.90 11.31
C ASN A 78 13.36 -31.88 9.80
N VAL A 79 14.49 -31.33 9.37
CA VAL A 79 14.89 -31.24 7.96
C VAL A 79 14.92 -32.64 7.33
N GLN A 80 14.19 -32.80 6.24
CA GLN A 80 14.18 -33.98 5.38
C GLN A 80 14.99 -33.75 4.11
N GLU A 81 15.33 -34.83 3.39
CA GLU A 81 16.09 -34.73 2.14
C GLU A 81 15.37 -33.88 1.08
N ALA A 82 14.04 -33.99 1.01
CA ALA A 82 13.23 -33.18 0.10
C ALA A 82 13.33 -31.68 0.37
N ASP A 83 13.50 -31.27 1.64
CA ASP A 83 13.62 -29.85 2.02
C ASP A 83 14.90 -29.23 1.43
N LEU A 84 15.99 -30.01 1.35
CA LEU A 84 17.28 -29.56 0.80
C LEU A 84 17.19 -29.19 -0.69
N GLY A 85 16.23 -29.77 -1.41
CA GLY A 85 16.03 -29.51 -2.84
C GLY A 85 15.25 -28.25 -3.15
N VAL A 86 14.53 -27.68 -2.17
CA VAL A 86 13.60 -26.57 -2.38
C VAL A 86 13.89 -25.36 -1.50
N ASN A 87 14.56 -25.53 -0.38
CA ASN A 87 14.83 -24.46 0.57
C ASN A 87 16.30 -24.02 0.51
N PHE A 88 16.53 -22.79 0.07
CA PHE A 88 17.87 -22.20 -0.06
C PHE A 88 18.60 -22.04 1.28
N PHE A 89 17.86 -22.00 2.40
CA PHE A 89 18.40 -21.84 3.75
C PHE A 89 18.53 -23.17 4.48
N LEU A 90 18.80 -24.25 3.74
CA LEU A 90 19.13 -25.56 4.27
C LEU A 90 20.25 -26.16 3.42
N ASP A 91 21.24 -26.77 4.07
CA ASP A 91 22.30 -27.51 3.41
C ASP A 91 22.34 -28.97 3.90
N ALA A 92 23.23 -29.78 3.33
CA ALA A 92 23.36 -31.19 3.71
C ALA A 92 23.68 -31.39 5.21
N SER A 93 24.29 -30.41 5.87
CA SER A 93 24.57 -30.44 7.31
C SER A 93 23.32 -30.18 8.17
N SER A 94 22.26 -29.61 7.57
CA SER A 94 20.99 -29.37 8.23
C SER A 94 20.13 -30.63 8.37
N LEU A 95 20.39 -31.67 7.58
CA LEU A 95 19.60 -32.90 7.55
C LEU A 95 19.40 -33.51 8.94
N GLY A 96 18.14 -33.77 9.30
CA GLY A 96 17.74 -34.33 10.59
C GLY A 96 17.75 -33.36 11.77
N LYS A 97 18.25 -32.12 11.62
CA LYS A 97 18.16 -31.07 12.66
C LYS A 97 16.76 -30.43 12.68
N PRO A 98 16.36 -29.76 13.77
CA PRO A 98 15.15 -28.94 13.79
C PRO A 98 15.18 -27.90 12.67
N ARG A 99 14.17 -27.91 11.80
CA ARG A 99 14.12 -27.04 10.63
C ARG A 99 14.01 -25.56 11.02
N ALA A 100 13.24 -25.26 12.07
CA ALA A 100 13.13 -23.92 12.64
C ALA A 100 14.50 -23.31 12.95
N GLN A 101 15.37 -24.09 13.61
CA GLN A 101 16.71 -23.67 14.00
C GLN A 101 17.61 -23.47 12.78
N ALA A 102 17.69 -24.48 11.91
CA ALA A 102 18.58 -24.45 10.76
C ALA A 102 18.28 -23.27 9.82
N CYS A 103 16.99 -22.99 9.57
CA CYS A 103 16.57 -21.83 8.80
C CYS A 103 16.89 -20.50 9.51
N ALA A 104 16.63 -20.41 10.83
CA ALA A 104 16.88 -19.19 11.60
C ALA A 104 18.37 -18.81 11.62
N ASP A 105 19.24 -19.80 11.82
CA ASP A 105 20.70 -19.61 11.84
C ASP A 105 21.19 -19.04 10.51
N LEU A 106 20.77 -19.62 9.38
CA LEU A 106 21.19 -19.17 8.04
C LEU A 106 20.53 -17.85 7.61
N LEU A 107 19.30 -17.57 8.03
CA LEU A 107 18.63 -16.29 7.76
C LEU A 107 19.35 -15.13 8.44
N VAL A 108 19.83 -15.30 9.68
CA VAL A 108 20.49 -14.22 10.42
C VAL A 108 21.82 -13.80 9.80
N GLU A 109 22.47 -14.69 9.04
CA GLU A 109 23.69 -14.37 8.29
C GLU A 109 23.46 -13.28 7.23
N LEU A 110 22.23 -13.17 6.69
CA LEU A 110 21.89 -12.13 5.72
C LEU A 110 21.93 -10.73 6.33
N ASN A 111 21.58 -10.62 7.61
CA ASN A 111 21.53 -9.35 8.31
C ASN A 111 21.72 -9.53 9.83
N PRO A 112 22.96 -9.36 10.33
CA PRO A 112 23.28 -9.53 11.75
C PRO A 112 22.60 -8.54 12.71
N GLU A 113 21.96 -7.48 12.20
CA GLU A 113 21.17 -6.54 13.02
C GLU A 113 19.81 -7.13 13.43
N VAL A 114 19.33 -8.14 12.70
CA VAL A 114 18.04 -8.79 12.93
C VAL A 114 18.18 -9.87 14.01
N LYS A 115 17.27 -9.88 14.97
CA LYS A 115 17.23 -10.91 16.01
C LYS A 115 16.41 -12.11 15.56
N ALA A 116 17.00 -13.29 15.61
CA ALA A 116 16.30 -14.54 15.30
C ALA A 116 15.95 -15.31 16.58
N ASP A 117 14.78 -15.94 16.59
CA ASP A 117 14.39 -16.94 17.56
C ASP A 117 13.66 -18.10 16.84
N TRP A 118 13.54 -19.24 17.51
CA TRP A 118 12.92 -20.43 16.94
C TRP A 118 12.35 -21.34 18.00
N PHE A 119 11.32 -22.09 17.65
CA PHE A 119 10.64 -23.03 18.53
C PHE A 119 10.21 -24.27 17.73
N PRO A 120 10.31 -25.49 18.29
CA PRO A 120 10.68 -25.85 19.67
C PRO A 120 12.18 -25.80 19.96
N LYS A 121 12.58 -25.58 21.23
CA LYS A 121 13.96 -25.67 21.71
C LYS A 121 14.24 -27.01 22.39
N ASN A 122 15.49 -27.47 22.39
CA ASN A 122 15.98 -28.54 23.28
C ASN A 122 15.13 -29.84 23.31
N SER A 123 14.59 -30.25 22.16
CA SER A 123 13.72 -31.44 22.02
C SER A 123 12.40 -31.38 22.78
N GLU A 124 11.93 -30.19 23.16
CA GLU A 124 10.57 -30.03 23.69
C GLU A 124 9.51 -30.30 22.60
N PRO A 125 8.31 -30.78 22.98
CA PRO A 125 7.23 -30.98 22.03
C PRO A 125 6.76 -29.64 21.45
N TYR A 126 6.42 -29.64 20.17
CA TYR A 126 5.80 -28.49 19.53
C TYR A 126 4.45 -28.17 20.18
N ASP A 127 4.34 -26.95 20.70
CA ASP A 127 3.16 -26.35 21.30
C ASP A 127 3.09 -24.88 20.92
N LEU A 128 2.18 -24.52 20.02
CA LEU A 128 2.04 -23.16 19.51
C LEU A 128 1.65 -22.16 20.60
N ALA A 129 0.89 -22.59 21.62
CA ALA A 129 0.45 -21.70 22.69
C ALA A 129 1.64 -21.10 23.45
N LYS A 130 2.68 -21.90 23.70
CA LYS A 130 3.91 -21.44 24.36
C LYS A 130 4.66 -20.37 23.58
N VAL A 131 4.61 -20.44 22.24
CA VAL A 131 5.26 -19.42 21.39
C VAL A 131 4.56 -18.07 21.56
N LEU A 132 3.25 -18.09 21.74
CA LEU A 132 2.42 -16.90 21.89
C LEU A 132 2.46 -16.30 23.31
N GLU A 133 3.06 -16.98 24.29
CA GLU A 133 3.33 -16.45 25.63
C GLU A 133 4.50 -15.42 25.65
N SER A 134 5.01 -15.02 24.49
CA SER A 134 6.01 -13.95 24.35
C SER A 134 5.57 -12.68 25.11
N PRO A 135 6.47 -12.03 25.88
CA PRO A 135 6.12 -10.83 26.66
C PRO A 135 5.77 -9.63 25.77
N GLU A 136 6.32 -9.60 24.56
CA GLU A 136 6.04 -8.58 23.56
C GLU A 136 5.12 -9.17 22.49
N PRO A 137 3.99 -8.51 22.17
CA PRO A 137 3.11 -8.97 21.11
C PRO A 137 3.79 -8.94 19.75
N TYR A 138 3.55 -9.98 18.94
CA TYR A 138 3.97 -9.99 17.54
C TYR A 138 3.31 -8.86 16.74
N THR A 139 4.10 -8.22 15.89
CA THR A 139 3.65 -7.19 14.95
C THR A 139 2.80 -7.79 13.84
N ILE A 140 3.20 -8.95 13.29
CA ILE A 140 2.43 -9.73 12.30
C ILE A 140 2.73 -11.22 12.52
N ILE A 141 1.73 -12.08 12.36
CA ILE A 141 1.89 -13.53 12.30
C ILE A 141 1.63 -14.01 10.86
N LEU A 142 2.64 -14.61 10.24
CA LEU A 142 2.51 -15.37 9.00
C LEU A 142 2.36 -16.85 9.35
N TYR A 143 1.33 -17.52 8.84
CA TYR A 143 1.18 -18.95 9.00
C TYR A 143 0.98 -19.66 7.67
N ALA A 144 1.75 -20.73 7.47
CA ALA A 144 1.67 -21.58 6.30
C ALA A 144 0.59 -22.64 6.46
N LEU A 145 -0.10 -22.96 5.37
CA LEU A 145 -1.07 -24.03 5.26
C LEU A 145 -0.42 -25.27 4.63
N PRO A 146 -0.83 -26.49 5.03
CA PRO A 146 -1.95 -26.79 5.92
C PRO A 146 -1.63 -26.55 7.42
N ILE A 147 -2.65 -26.21 8.21
CA ILE A 147 -2.56 -25.96 9.67
C ILE A 147 -3.61 -26.77 10.42
N LYS A 148 -3.33 -27.15 11.68
CA LYS A 148 -4.33 -27.81 12.51
C LYS A 148 -5.46 -26.84 12.87
N PRO A 149 -6.73 -27.26 12.88
CA PRO A 149 -7.84 -26.41 13.30
C PRO A 149 -7.65 -25.79 14.69
N GLU A 150 -7.10 -26.54 15.64
CA GLU A 150 -6.81 -26.06 16.99
C GLU A 150 -5.75 -24.95 17.01
N ASP A 151 -4.68 -25.09 16.22
CA ASP A 151 -3.61 -24.10 16.12
C ASP A 151 -4.12 -22.82 15.43
N LEU A 152 -4.95 -22.95 14.41
CA LEU A 152 -5.59 -21.79 13.76
C LEU A 152 -6.48 -21.02 14.74
N GLN A 153 -7.28 -21.72 15.55
CA GLN A 153 -8.15 -21.07 16.54
C GLN A 153 -7.35 -20.30 17.59
N ILE A 154 -6.20 -20.85 18.00
CA ILE A 154 -5.27 -20.18 18.91
C ILE A 154 -4.73 -18.88 18.28
N LEU A 155 -4.30 -18.92 17.01
CA LEU A 155 -3.83 -17.74 16.28
C LEU A 155 -4.92 -16.68 16.11
N GLU A 156 -6.14 -17.07 15.77
CA GLU A 156 -7.28 -16.15 15.60
C GLU A 156 -7.68 -15.46 16.92
N SER A 157 -7.62 -16.20 18.03
CA SER A 157 -7.88 -15.66 19.37
C SER A 157 -6.79 -14.65 19.76
N TYR A 158 -5.52 -15.02 19.59
CA TYR A 158 -4.38 -14.14 19.83
C TYR A 158 -4.47 -12.85 18.98
N ALA A 159 -4.77 -12.98 17.69
CA ALA A 159 -4.91 -11.85 16.77
C ALA A 159 -6.01 -10.86 17.20
N THR A 160 -7.11 -11.40 17.73
CA THR A 160 -8.23 -10.59 18.23
C THR A 160 -7.84 -9.84 19.50
N ASP A 161 -7.21 -10.53 20.45
CA ASP A 161 -6.85 -10.00 21.76
C ASP A 161 -5.72 -8.96 21.67
N HIS A 162 -4.75 -9.17 20.79
CA HIS A 162 -3.58 -8.31 20.63
C HIS A 162 -3.68 -7.35 19.44
N LYS A 163 -4.77 -7.40 18.67
CA LYS A 163 -4.93 -6.67 17.41
C LYS A 163 -3.77 -6.93 16.42
N THR A 164 -3.25 -8.15 16.42
CA THR A 164 -2.14 -8.57 15.55
C THR A 164 -2.67 -9.04 14.18
N PRO A 165 -2.24 -8.44 13.06
CA PRO A 165 -2.51 -8.95 11.72
C PRO A 165 -2.07 -10.40 11.53
N LEU A 166 -2.92 -11.18 10.86
CA LEU A 166 -2.61 -12.54 10.42
C LEU A 166 -2.47 -12.56 8.91
N ILE A 167 -1.48 -13.31 8.41
CA ILE A 167 -1.37 -13.63 6.99
C ILE A 167 -1.33 -15.15 6.85
N ALA A 168 -2.35 -15.69 6.19
CA ALA A 168 -2.39 -17.09 5.79
C ALA A 168 -1.69 -17.23 4.44
N ALA A 169 -0.92 -18.28 4.23
CA ALA A 169 -0.36 -18.55 2.91
C ALA A 169 -0.28 -20.05 2.63
N HIS A 170 -0.59 -20.43 1.39
CA HIS A 170 -0.62 -21.82 0.95
C HIS A 170 0.06 -21.92 -0.41
N SER A 171 1.08 -22.77 -0.52
CA SER A 171 1.84 -23.00 -1.74
C SER A 171 1.91 -24.50 -2.01
N VAL A 172 1.36 -24.95 -3.15
CA VAL A 172 1.33 -26.35 -3.55
C VAL A 172 1.53 -26.45 -5.05
N GLY A 173 2.64 -27.07 -5.48
CA GLY A 173 3.03 -27.21 -6.87
C GLY A 173 3.17 -25.84 -7.54
N PHE A 174 2.42 -25.62 -8.62
CA PHE A 174 2.37 -24.34 -9.34
C PHE A 174 1.34 -23.35 -8.82
N TYR A 175 0.55 -23.73 -7.81
CA TYR A 175 -0.53 -22.90 -7.30
C TYR A 175 -0.21 -22.39 -5.91
N ALA A 176 -0.60 -21.14 -5.66
CA ALA A 176 -0.49 -20.58 -4.34
C ALA A 176 -1.56 -19.52 -4.09
N TYR A 177 -1.78 -19.19 -2.82
CA TYR A 177 -2.46 -17.96 -2.44
C TYR A 177 -1.91 -17.46 -1.10
N PHE A 178 -2.13 -16.19 -0.83
CA PHE A 178 -2.07 -15.66 0.52
C PHE A 178 -3.31 -14.83 0.83
N ARG A 179 -3.66 -14.78 2.12
CA ARG A 179 -4.80 -14.01 2.63
C ARG A 179 -4.36 -13.12 3.78
N VAL A 180 -4.59 -11.83 3.65
CA VAL A 180 -4.36 -10.82 4.68
C VAL A 180 -5.61 -10.69 5.53
N HIS A 181 -5.47 -10.87 6.84
CA HIS A 181 -6.51 -10.66 7.83
C HIS A 181 -6.09 -9.57 8.81
N LEU A 182 -6.83 -8.47 8.81
CA LEU A 182 -6.62 -7.33 9.68
C LEU A 182 -7.69 -7.37 10.79
N PRO A 183 -7.31 -7.38 12.08
CA PRO A 183 -8.26 -7.60 13.18
C PRO A 183 -9.09 -6.36 13.53
N ALA A 184 -8.73 -5.20 13.00
CA ALA A 184 -9.42 -3.93 13.18
C ALA A 184 -9.32 -3.08 11.90
N ALA A 185 -10.06 -1.97 11.84
CA ALA A 185 -9.96 -1.06 10.72
C ALA A 185 -8.52 -0.59 10.55
N PHE A 186 -8.06 -0.58 9.31
CA PHE A 186 -6.67 -0.26 8.99
C PHE A 186 -6.62 1.01 8.14
N PRO A 187 -6.51 2.18 8.80
CA PRO A 187 -6.39 3.45 8.12
C PRO A 187 -4.98 3.67 7.59
N ILE A 188 -4.90 4.24 6.39
CA ILE A 188 -3.64 4.51 5.68
C ILE A 188 -3.68 5.95 5.18
N VAL A 189 -2.79 6.77 5.73
CA VAL A 189 -2.62 8.17 5.30
C VAL A 189 -1.69 8.22 4.09
N ASP A 190 -0.55 7.55 4.16
CA ASP A 190 0.49 7.61 3.14
C ASP A 190 0.37 6.46 2.14
N THR A 191 -0.60 6.59 1.24
CA THR A 191 -0.89 5.57 0.23
C THR A 191 0.07 5.57 -0.95
N HIS A 192 1.06 6.47 -0.98
CA HIS A 192 2.02 6.65 -2.08
C HIS A 192 1.33 6.74 -3.46
N PRO A 193 0.39 7.68 -3.65
CA PRO A 193 -0.19 7.94 -4.97
C PRO A 193 0.88 8.40 -5.96
N ASP A 194 0.59 8.27 -7.26
CA ASP A 194 1.42 8.85 -8.32
C ASP A 194 1.65 10.35 -8.07
N GLU A 195 2.88 10.84 -8.25
CA GLU A 195 3.25 12.23 -7.95
C GLU A 195 2.34 13.23 -8.69
N THR A 196 1.95 12.91 -9.94
CA THR A 196 1.08 13.76 -10.75
C THR A 196 -0.39 13.69 -10.35
N ALA A 197 -0.79 12.74 -9.50
CA ALA A 197 -2.13 12.68 -8.93
C ALA A 197 -2.26 13.62 -7.73
N THR A 198 -1.17 13.86 -6.98
CA THR A 198 -1.18 14.67 -5.75
C THR A 198 -1.28 16.18 -5.95
N THR A 199 -1.23 16.65 -7.20
CA THR A 199 -1.24 18.07 -7.51
C THR A 199 -2.65 18.64 -7.54
N ASP A 200 -3.02 19.41 -6.52
CA ASP A 200 -4.25 20.23 -6.51
C ASP A 200 -3.90 21.67 -6.88
N LEU A 201 -4.20 22.05 -8.13
CA LEU A 201 -3.87 23.37 -8.67
C LEU A 201 -4.86 24.48 -8.29
N ARG A 202 -6.04 24.15 -7.73
CA ARG A 202 -7.08 25.14 -7.35
C ARG A 202 -7.49 26.15 -8.44
N LEU A 203 -7.46 25.75 -9.72
CA LEU A 203 -7.74 26.65 -10.85
C LEU A 203 -9.18 27.21 -10.85
N LEU A 204 -10.15 26.46 -10.32
CA LEU A 204 -11.56 26.88 -10.24
C LEU A 204 -11.92 27.54 -8.89
N THR A 205 -11.03 27.46 -7.90
CA THR A 205 -11.21 28.06 -6.57
C THR A 205 -9.90 28.67 -6.05
N PRO A 206 -9.25 29.58 -6.82
CA PRO A 206 -7.97 30.13 -6.44
C PRO A 206 -8.12 31.03 -5.21
N TRP A 207 -7.18 30.94 -4.28
CA TRP A 207 -7.12 31.88 -3.15
C TRP A 207 -6.47 33.20 -3.60
N ALA A 208 -6.66 34.26 -2.80
CA ALA A 208 -6.30 35.62 -3.19
C ALA A 208 -4.84 35.75 -3.68
N GLU A 209 -3.89 35.17 -2.95
CA GLU A 209 -2.47 35.24 -3.27
C GLU A 209 -2.12 34.55 -4.61
N LEU A 210 -2.80 33.43 -4.94
CA LEU A 210 -2.63 32.75 -6.24
C LEU A 210 -3.23 33.58 -7.38
N SER A 211 -4.43 34.14 -7.17
CA SER A 211 -5.08 35.01 -8.15
C SER A 211 -4.25 36.26 -8.44
N THR A 212 -3.73 36.92 -7.40
CA THR A 212 -2.85 38.09 -7.56
C THR A 212 -1.58 37.73 -8.32
N PHE A 213 -0.95 36.59 -8.01
CA PHE A 213 0.22 36.12 -8.75
C PHE A 213 -0.07 35.94 -10.25
N ALA A 214 -1.17 35.27 -10.60
CA ALA A 214 -1.52 35.04 -11.99
C ALA A 214 -1.85 36.36 -12.71
N GLN A 215 -2.58 37.25 -12.05
CA GLN A 215 -2.93 38.58 -12.58
C GLN A 215 -1.68 39.45 -12.80
N ASP A 216 -0.74 39.46 -11.86
CA ASP A 216 0.52 40.21 -12.01
C ASP A 216 1.33 39.71 -13.20
N MET A 217 1.37 38.39 -13.41
CA MET A 217 2.15 37.76 -14.49
C MET A 217 1.49 37.92 -15.86
N THR A 218 0.17 38.13 -15.91
CA THR A 218 -0.61 38.16 -17.16
C THR A 218 -1.30 39.50 -17.42
N LYS A 219 -0.91 40.56 -16.67
CA LYS A 219 -1.54 41.89 -16.73
C LYS A 219 -1.55 42.50 -18.13
N ASP A 220 -0.48 42.26 -18.89
CA ASP A 220 -0.32 42.69 -20.28
C ASP A 220 0.28 41.52 -21.09
N ILE A 221 -0.39 40.36 -21.03
CA ILE A 221 0.11 39.10 -21.60
C ILE A 221 0.49 39.25 -23.09
N ASP A 222 -0.29 40.03 -23.85
CA ASP A 222 -0.04 40.29 -25.27
C ASP A 222 1.17 41.22 -25.51
N GLY A 223 1.50 42.08 -24.53
CA GLY A 223 2.61 43.03 -24.58
C GLY A 223 3.96 42.49 -24.09
N LEU A 224 3.98 41.29 -23.47
CA LEU A 224 5.22 40.65 -23.01
C LEU A 224 6.18 40.37 -24.18
N ASP A 225 7.49 40.40 -23.92
CA ASP A 225 8.45 39.91 -24.91
C ASP A 225 8.37 38.39 -25.06
N ASN A 226 8.93 37.84 -26.15
CA ASN A 226 8.83 36.40 -26.45
C ASN A 226 9.47 35.53 -25.37
N HIS A 227 10.51 36.02 -24.69
CA HIS A 227 11.16 35.26 -23.63
C HIS A 227 10.28 35.25 -22.36
N GLU A 228 9.70 36.37 -21.96
CA GLU A 228 8.80 36.42 -20.81
C GLU A 228 7.51 35.61 -21.05
N HIS A 229 6.90 35.74 -22.24
CA HIS A 229 5.68 35.02 -22.62
C HIS A 229 5.89 33.49 -22.64
N GLY A 230 6.98 33.02 -23.27
CA GLY A 230 7.33 31.59 -23.35
C GLY A 230 7.80 30.96 -22.03
N HIS A 231 7.93 31.75 -20.95
CA HIS A 231 8.28 31.27 -19.61
C HIS A 231 7.22 31.59 -18.55
N LEU A 232 6.00 31.95 -18.96
CA LEU A 232 4.86 31.98 -18.06
C LEU A 232 4.53 30.57 -17.57
N PRO A 233 4.42 30.33 -16.25
CA PRO A 233 3.98 29.03 -15.75
C PRO A 233 2.58 28.70 -16.26
N PHE A 234 2.34 27.46 -16.66
CA PHE A 234 1.04 27.06 -17.22
C PHE A 234 -0.13 27.35 -16.26
N VAL A 235 0.09 27.33 -14.95
CA VAL A 235 -0.92 27.70 -13.94
C VAL A 235 -1.40 29.14 -14.11
N ALA A 236 -0.48 30.08 -14.37
CA ALA A 236 -0.82 31.49 -14.61
C ALA A 236 -1.56 31.65 -15.94
N ILE A 237 -1.12 30.95 -16.99
CA ILE A 237 -1.79 30.90 -18.30
C ILE A 237 -3.24 30.43 -18.14
N LEU A 238 -3.44 29.28 -17.49
CA LEU A 238 -4.78 28.71 -17.31
C LEU A 238 -5.68 29.64 -16.49
N LEU A 239 -5.19 30.23 -15.40
CA LEU A 239 -5.97 31.18 -14.59
C LEU A 239 -6.38 32.42 -15.40
N HIS A 240 -5.50 32.95 -16.24
CA HIS A 240 -5.80 34.07 -17.13
C HIS A 240 -6.89 33.70 -18.13
N TYR A 241 -6.71 32.63 -18.90
CA TYR A 241 -7.66 32.24 -19.92
C TYR A 241 -9.00 31.74 -19.36
N LEU A 242 -9.03 31.21 -18.13
CA LEU A 242 -10.29 30.92 -17.45
C LEU A 242 -11.11 32.19 -17.19
N GLU A 243 -10.47 33.32 -16.87
CA GLU A 243 -11.17 34.60 -16.72
C GLU A 243 -11.62 35.16 -18.09
N VAL A 244 -10.80 35.00 -19.13
CA VAL A 244 -11.21 35.33 -20.53
C VAL A 244 -12.42 34.49 -20.96
N TRP A 245 -12.41 33.19 -20.64
CA TRP A 245 -13.51 32.28 -20.93
C TRP A 245 -14.81 32.75 -20.26
N LYS A 246 -14.75 33.10 -18.97
CA LYS A 246 -15.90 33.59 -18.19
C LYS A 246 -16.55 34.82 -18.80
N GLN A 247 -15.79 35.73 -19.40
CA GLN A 247 -16.33 36.94 -20.04
C GLN A 247 -17.28 36.61 -21.21
N SER A 248 -17.02 35.51 -21.93
CA SER A 248 -17.86 35.06 -23.05
C SER A 248 -18.89 33.99 -22.68
N HIS A 249 -18.84 33.46 -21.45
CA HIS A 249 -19.67 32.35 -20.98
C HIS A 249 -20.42 32.68 -19.68
N GLN A 250 -20.93 33.91 -19.55
CA GLN A 250 -21.80 34.33 -18.43
C GLN A 250 -21.18 34.17 -17.03
N GLY A 251 -19.85 34.21 -16.92
CA GLY A 251 -19.15 34.04 -15.65
C GLY A 251 -18.90 32.58 -15.24
N GLU A 252 -19.29 31.61 -16.07
CA GLU A 252 -19.14 30.18 -15.78
C GLU A 252 -17.81 29.61 -16.28
N TYR A 253 -17.33 28.57 -15.60
CA TYR A 253 -16.14 27.82 -16.00
C TYR A 253 -16.46 26.70 -17.02
N PRO A 254 -15.48 26.21 -17.79
CA PRO A 254 -15.66 25.03 -18.63
C PRO A 254 -16.07 23.81 -17.78
N SER A 255 -17.25 23.26 -18.02
CA SER A 255 -17.83 22.21 -17.17
C SER A 255 -18.00 20.88 -17.89
N THR A 256 -18.46 20.90 -19.14
CA THR A 256 -18.66 19.70 -19.95
C THR A 256 -17.38 19.28 -20.68
N TYR A 257 -17.33 18.02 -21.15
CA TYR A 257 -16.22 17.58 -22.01
C TYR A 257 -16.06 18.47 -23.25
N GLN A 258 -17.17 18.89 -23.85
CA GLN A 258 -17.17 19.78 -25.01
C GLN A 258 -16.59 21.16 -24.66
N ASP A 259 -17.00 21.74 -23.52
CA ASP A 259 -16.45 23.03 -23.06
C ASP A 259 -14.96 22.93 -22.81
N LYS A 260 -14.49 21.86 -22.14
CA LYS A 260 -13.07 21.68 -21.85
C LYS A 260 -12.24 21.51 -23.13
N VAL A 261 -12.76 20.82 -24.14
CA VAL A 261 -12.11 20.71 -25.46
C VAL A 261 -12.05 22.08 -26.15
N ALA A 262 -13.13 22.86 -26.10
CA ALA A 262 -13.16 24.21 -26.65
C ALA A 262 -12.19 25.15 -25.91
N PHE A 263 -12.17 25.11 -24.58
CA PHE A 263 -11.25 25.88 -23.74
C PHE A 263 -9.79 25.49 -24.01
N ARG A 264 -9.49 24.20 -24.13
CA ARG A 264 -8.16 23.72 -24.54
C ARG A 264 -7.71 24.33 -25.86
N ARG A 265 -8.62 24.45 -26.83
CA ARG A 265 -8.31 25.09 -28.12
C ARG A 265 -8.02 26.58 -27.95
N VAL A 266 -8.79 27.30 -27.13
CA VAL A 266 -8.54 28.71 -26.81
C VAL A 266 -7.13 28.92 -26.23
N VAL A 267 -6.71 28.05 -25.30
CA VAL A 267 -5.36 28.10 -24.72
C VAL A 267 -4.29 27.78 -25.77
N ALA A 268 -4.50 26.77 -26.60
CA ALA A 268 -3.52 26.38 -27.64
C ALA A 268 -3.37 27.45 -28.74
N GLU A 269 -4.46 28.10 -29.15
CA GLU A 269 -4.45 29.16 -30.17
C GLU A 269 -3.81 30.47 -29.68
N ALA A 270 -3.61 30.62 -28.37
CA ALA A 270 -2.93 31.77 -27.78
C ALA A 270 -1.40 31.69 -27.85
N ALA A 271 -0.82 30.53 -28.18
CA ALA A 271 0.62 30.36 -28.31
C ALA A 271 1.18 31.17 -29.50
N ARG A 272 2.32 31.83 -29.30
CA ARG A 272 3.05 32.52 -30.37
C ARG A 272 3.75 31.51 -31.26
N THR A 273 3.61 31.67 -32.58
CA THR A 273 4.16 30.75 -33.59
C THR A 273 5.34 31.34 -34.35
N ASP A 274 5.59 32.64 -34.20
CA ASP A 274 6.66 33.41 -34.83
C ASP A 274 7.88 33.59 -33.90
N THR A 275 8.11 32.64 -32.99
CA THR A 275 9.28 32.61 -32.12
C THR A 275 10.46 31.91 -32.79
N PRO A 276 11.71 32.20 -32.39
CA PRO A 276 12.91 31.51 -32.91
C PRO A 276 12.88 29.98 -32.74
N GLU A 277 12.08 29.49 -31.79
CA GLU A 277 11.96 28.09 -31.38
C GLU A 277 10.79 27.36 -32.09
N GLY A 278 9.94 28.08 -32.84
CA GLY A 278 8.85 27.52 -33.64
C GLY A 278 7.58 27.17 -32.86
N GLY A 279 7.45 27.63 -31.61
CA GLY A 279 6.31 27.40 -30.73
C GLY A 279 6.61 27.77 -29.27
N GLU A 280 5.67 27.49 -28.37
CA GLU A 280 5.77 27.79 -26.94
C GLU A 280 5.37 26.60 -26.07
N GLU A 281 6.37 25.90 -25.52
CA GLU A 281 6.20 24.67 -24.74
C GLU A 281 5.28 24.86 -23.51
N ASN A 282 5.32 26.03 -22.86
CA ASN A 282 4.47 26.33 -21.70
C ASN A 282 2.98 26.39 -22.05
N PHE A 283 2.63 26.83 -23.26
CA PHE A 283 1.24 26.80 -23.76
C PHE A 283 0.82 25.39 -24.18
N ASP A 284 1.73 24.59 -24.73
CA ASP A 284 1.49 23.17 -25.01
C ASP A 284 1.23 22.40 -23.70
N GLU A 285 2.02 22.64 -22.65
CA GLU A 285 1.80 22.11 -21.29
C GLU A 285 0.43 22.55 -20.74
N ALA A 286 0.08 23.83 -20.87
CA ALA A 286 -1.20 24.37 -20.42
C ALA A 286 -2.36 23.65 -21.11
N ALA A 287 -2.33 23.55 -22.44
CA ALA A 287 -3.35 22.89 -23.24
C ALA A 287 -3.45 21.39 -22.92
N ALA A 288 -2.33 20.70 -22.70
CA ALA A 288 -2.30 19.29 -22.30
C ALA A 288 -2.92 19.08 -20.90
N ALA A 289 -2.75 20.03 -19.97
CA ALA A 289 -3.26 19.93 -18.61
C ALA A 289 -4.78 20.09 -18.50
N VAL A 290 -5.43 20.82 -19.42
CA VAL A 290 -6.84 21.25 -19.31
C VAL A 290 -7.81 20.12 -18.91
N LEU A 291 -7.78 18.98 -19.62
CA LEU A 291 -8.74 17.90 -19.39
C LEU A 291 -8.58 17.26 -17.99
N LYS A 292 -7.36 17.26 -17.46
CA LYS A 292 -7.03 16.66 -16.16
C LYS A 292 -7.29 17.63 -15.00
N THR A 293 -7.03 18.92 -15.18
CA THR A 293 -6.95 19.88 -14.06
C THR A 293 -8.17 20.80 -13.93
N ILE A 294 -8.94 21.02 -15.00
CA ILE A 294 -10.14 21.86 -14.98
C ILE A 294 -11.33 21.02 -14.51
N SER A 295 -11.39 20.76 -13.21
CA SER A 295 -12.49 20.03 -12.57
C SER A 295 -12.82 20.67 -11.21
N PRO A 296 -14.10 20.67 -10.81
CA PRO A 296 -14.48 21.20 -9.51
C PRO A 296 -13.86 20.34 -8.39
N PRO A 297 -13.49 20.94 -7.24
CA PRO A 297 -13.10 20.18 -6.06
C PRO A 297 -14.18 19.17 -5.67
N SER A 298 -13.78 17.94 -5.37
CA SER A 298 -14.70 16.89 -4.94
C SER A 298 -14.11 16.11 -3.77
N LEU A 299 -14.98 15.47 -2.98
CA LEU A 299 -14.58 14.57 -1.91
C LEU A 299 -14.41 13.15 -2.48
N PRO A 300 -13.19 12.58 -2.51
CA PRO A 300 -12.96 11.22 -2.98
C PRO A 300 -13.77 10.20 -2.16
N ASP A 301 -14.28 9.16 -2.81
CA ASP A 301 -15.11 8.16 -2.13
C ASP A 301 -14.36 7.43 -1.00
N SER A 302 -13.05 7.25 -1.13
CA SER A 302 -12.23 6.65 -0.05
C SER A 302 -12.19 7.51 1.21
N LEU A 303 -12.07 8.84 1.07
CA LEU A 303 -12.09 9.76 2.21
C LEU A 303 -13.52 9.93 2.74
N ARG A 304 -14.55 9.89 1.87
CA ARG A 304 -15.95 9.86 2.32
C ARG A 304 -16.20 8.66 3.23
N HIS A 305 -15.72 7.48 2.83
CA HIS A 305 -15.82 6.28 3.66
C HIS A 305 -15.16 6.46 5.04
N VAL A 306 -13.99 7.11 5.11
CA VAL A 306 -13.37 7.48 6.39
C VAL A 306 -14.27 8.41 7.21
N PHE A 307 -14.85 9.46 6.60
CA PHE A 307 -15.71 10.41 7.32
C PHE A 307 -17.04 9.84 7.83
N GLU A 308 -17.49 8.74 7.22
CA GLU A 308 -18.74 8.05 7.53
C GLU A 308 -18.52 6.81 8.40
N TYR A 309 -17.27 6.37 8.58
CA TYR A 309 -16.94 5.20 9.38
C TYR A 309 -17.37 5.37 10.84
N GLN A 310 -17.97 4.32 11.39
CA GLN A 310 -18.39 4.26 12.79
C GLN A 310 -17.79 3.01 13.43
N SER A 311 -16.86 3.21 14.36
CA SER A 311 -16.36 2.11 15.20
C SER A 311 -17.17 2.01 16.48
N ALA A 312 -17.37 0.77 16.95
CA ALA A 312 -17.85 0.50 18.30
C ALA A 312 -16.71 0.51 19.34
N ASP A 313 -15.45 0.53 18.87
CA ASP A 313 -14.26 0.55 19.70
C ASP A 313 -13.89 1.99 20.07
N LEU A 314 -14.01 2.33 21.35
CA LEU A 314 -13.71 3.67 21.85
C LEU A 314 -12.23 4.02 21.73
N GLU A 315 -11.32 3.06 21.91
CA GLU A 315 -9.87 3.30 21.78
C GLU A 315 -9.52 3.63 20.33
N GLU A 316 -10.16 2.94 19.39
CA GLU A 316 -10.01 3.23 17.97
C GLU A 316 -10.44 4.67 17.69
N THR A 317 -11.65 5.07 18.09
CA THR A 317 -12.20 6.43 17.81
C THR A 317 -11.41 7.58 18.45
N GLN A 318 -10.59 7.30 19.47
CA GLN A 318 -9.75 8.28 20.15
C GLN A 318 -8.32 8.35 19.61
N SER A 319 -7.96 7.52 18.64
CA SER A 319 -6.62 7.59 18.05
C SER A 319 -6.42 8.88 17.22
N SER A 320 -5.15 9.31 17.11
CA SER A 320 -4.77 10.51 16.36
C SER A 320 -5.38 10.54 14.96
N PHE A 321 -5.43 9.40 14.26
CA PHE A 321 -5.98 9.31 12.91
C PHE A 321 -7.43 9.83 12.82
N TRP A 322 -8.32 9.38 13.71
CA TRP A 322 -9.74 9.75 13.65
C TRP A 322 -9.98 11.17 14.14
N ILE A 323 -9.18 11.64 15.11
CA ILE A 323 -9.21 13.05 15.54
C ILE A 323 -8.84 13.97 14.36
N ILE A 324 -7.77 13.64 13.64
CA ILE A 324 -7.34 14.40 12.45
C ILE A 324 -8.39 14.28 11.34
N ALA A 325 -8.93 13.09 11.07
CA ALA A 325 -9.98 12.90 10.07
C ALA A 325 -11.22 13.74 10.37
N GLY A 326 -11.63 13.82 11.64
CA GLY A 326 -12.73 14.69 12.09
C GLY A 326 -12.43 16.18 11.88
N ALA A 327 -11.20 16.63 12.16
CA ALA A 327 -10.77 17.99 11.90
C ALA A 327 -10.74 18.33 10.40
N VAL A 328 -10.27 17.42 9.56
CA VAL A 328 -10.27 17.58 8.09
C VAL A 328 -11.69 17.56 7.53
N LYS A 329 -12.60 16.76 8.10
CA LYS A 329 -14.02 16.79 7.78
C LYS A 329 -14.63 18.16 8.07
N ALA A 330 -14.37 18.72 9.25
CA ALA A 330 -14.83 20.07 9.62
C ALA A 330 -14.24 21.15 8.69
N PHE A 331 -12.96 21.02 8.31
CA PHE A 331 -12.31 21.88 7.33
C PHE A 331 -13.03 21.81 5.97
N TYR A 332 -13.29 20.59 5.47
CA TYR A 332 -14.00 20.38 4.21
C TYR A 332 -15.43 20.93 4.25
N GLU A 333 -16.15 20.73 5.35
CA GLU A 333 -17.51 21.26 5.52
C GLU A 333 -17.54 22.79 5.49
N LYS A 334 -16.53 23.45 6.05
CA LYS A 334 -16.38 24.91 6.08
C LYS A 334 -15.95 25.48 4.73
N HIS A 335 -14.91 24.91 4.11
CA HIS A 335 -14.28 25.49 2.92
C HIS A 335 -14.75 24.86 1.59
N LYS A 336 -15.52 23.77 1.66
CA LYS A 336 -15.96 22.96 0.50
C LYS A 336 -14.82 22.45 -0.38
N CYS A 337 -13.65 22.27 0.23
CA CYS A 337 -12.44 21.76 -0.41
C CYS A 337 -11.49 21.19 0.66
N LEU A 338 -10.61 20.28 0.28
CA LEU A 338 -9.61 19.68 1.18
C LEU A 338 -8.42 20.62 1.39
N PRO A 339 -7.64 20.50 2.47
CA PRO A 339 -6.38 21.22 2.63
C PRO A 339 -5.49 21.08 1.39
N VAL A 340 -4.86 22.18 0.93
CA VAL A 340 -3.99 22.12 -0.25
C VAL A 340 -2.72 21.32 0.07
N PRO A 341 -2.30 20.34 -0.75
CA PRO A 341 -1.11 19.52 -0.47
C PRO A 341 0.21 20.30 -0.48
N GLY A 342 0.25 21.42 -1.21
CA GLY A 342 1.43 22.30 -1.32
C GLY A 342 2.46 21.89 -2.37
N GLY A 343 2.25 20.74 -3.03
CA GLY A 343 3.06 20.29 -4.17
C GLY A 343 2.64 20.95 -5.49
N LEU A 344 3.59 21.08 -6.41
CA LEU A 344 3.38 21.51 -7.79
C LEU A 344 4.11 20.54 -8.73
N PRO A 345 3.55 20.26 -9.92
CA PRO A 345 4.29 19.51 -10.93
C PRO A 345 5.46 20.36 -11.45
N ASP A 346 6.41 19.70 -12.11
CA ASP A 346 7.39 20.40 -12.94
C ASP A 346 6.68 21.09 -14.11
N MET A 347 7.20 22.22 -14.56
CA MET A 347 6.63 22.99 -15.67
C MET A 347 7.63 23.96 -16.27
N LYS A 348 7.44 24.27 -17.55
CA LYS A 348 8.19 25.32 -18.25
C LYS A 348 7.90 26.69 -17.65
N ALA A 349 8.90 27.23 -16.96
CA ALA A 349 8.88 28.60 -16.41
C ALA A 349 10.30 29.08 -16.09
N GLN A 350 10.48 30.39 -15.87
CA GLN A 350 11.72 30.88 -15.28
C GLN A 350 11.88 30.32 -13.86
N SER A 351 13.10 29.94 -13.47
CA SER A 351 13.34 29.31 -12.16
C SER A 351 12.88 30.19 -10.99
N SER A 352 13.09 31.51 -11.06
CA SER A 352 12.64 32.47 -10.05
C SER A 352 11.11 32.53 -9.93
N VAL A 353 10.41 32.47 -11.07
CA VAL A 353 8.94 32.48 -11.14
C VAL A 353 8.36 31.17 -10.61
N TYR A 354 8.94 30.03 -11.00
CA TYR A 354 8.54 28.72 -10.48
C TYR A 354 8.72 28.63 -8.95
N ILE A 355 9.87 29.08 -8.42
CA ILE A 355 10.12 29.11 -6.97
C ILE A 355 9.11 30.01 -6.25
N ARG A 356 8.77 31.18 -6.82
CA ARG A 356 7.74 32.07 -6.27
C ARG A 356 6.37 31.37 -6.22
N LEU A 357 5.95 30.73 -7.30
CA LEU A 357 4.69 29.98 -7.35
C LEU A 357 4.69 28.82 -6.34
N GLN A 358 5.77 28.06 -6.25
CA GLN A 358 5.93 26.98 -5.27
C GLN A 358 5.84 27.51 -3.83
N GLY A 359 6.40 28.70 -3.56
CA GLY A 359 6.27 29.37 -2.27
C GLY A 359 4.82 29.69 -1.91
N ILE A 360 4.00 30.10 -2.88
CA ILE A 360 2.58 30.42 -2.69
C ILE A 360 1.79 29.16 -2.28
N TYR A 361 2.00 28.02 -2.96
CA TYR A 361 1.34 26.76 -2.60
C TYR A 361 1.81 26.22 -1.25
N LYS A 362 3.12 26.26 -0.97
CA LYS A 362 3.68 25.84 0.33
C LYS A 362 3.15 26.69 1.49
N ALA A 363 3.00 28.00 1.30
CA ALA A 363 2.44 28.89 2.31
C ALA A 363 0.97 28.59 2.58
N LYS A 364 0.17 28.34 1.52
CA LYS A 364 -1.23 27.96 1.66
C LYS A 364 -1.39 26.60 2.36
N ALA A 365 -0.60 25.60 2.00
CA ALA A 365 -0.61 24.29 2.65
C ALA A 365 -0.32 24.39 4.16
N ARG A 366 0.72 25.16 4.56
CA ARG A 366 1.03 25.41 5.98
C ARG A 366 -0.11 26.10 6.72
N LYS A 367 -0.78 27.07 6.07
CA LYS A 367 -1.93 27.78 6.66
C LYS A 367 -3.12 26.84 6.86
N ASP A 368 -3.41 25.98 5.88
CA ASP A 368 -4.49 25.00 5.97
C ASP A 368 -4.20 23.95 7.04
N ALA A 369 -2.98 23.41 7.08
CA ALA A 369 -2.56 22.46 8.10
C ALA A 369 -2.60 23.06 9.52
N ALA A 370 -2.22 24.34 9.68
CA ALA A 370 -2.34 25.03 10.96
C ALA A 370 -3.81 25.19 11.41
N GLU A 371 -4.73 25.49 10.49
CA GLU A 371 -6.17 25.54 10.81
C GLU A 371 -6.70 24.15 11.23
N VAL A 372 -6.28 23.09 10.54
CA VAL A 372 -6.63 21.71 10.92
C VAL A 372 -6.05 21.37 12.29
N LEU A 373 -4.78 21.71 12.56
CA LEU A 373 -4.12 21.47 13.84
C LEU A 373 -4.85 22.21 14.98
N ASP A 374 -5.26 23.46 14.77
CA ASP A 374 -6.06 24.21 15.76
C ASP A 374 -7.39 23.52 16.06
N SER A 375 -8.03 22.91 15.05
CA SER A 375 -9.24 22.12 15.22
C SER A 375 -8.96 20.82 16.00
N VAL A 376 -7.89 20.11 15.65
CA VAL A 376 -7.40 18.93 16.37
C VAL A 376 -7.16 19.25 17.84
N ARG A 377 -6.45 20.33 18.16
CA ARG A 377 -6.14 20.73 19.56
C ARG A 377 -7.38 21.08 20.40
N ARG A 378 -8.52 21.38 19.77
CA ARG A 378 -9.79 21.63 20.47
C ARG A 378 -10.64 20.37 20.64
N ALA A 379 -10.34 19.31 19.91
CA ALA A 379 -11.04 18.04 20.01
C ALA A 379 -10.55 17.26 21.26
N PRO A 380 -11.44 16.52 21.93
CA PRO A 380 -11.05 15.67 23.05
C PRO A 380 -9.96 14.66 22.64
N GLY A 381 -8.84 14.61 23.37
CA GLY A 381 -7.70 13.71 23.08
C GLY A 381 -6.72 14.28 22.03
N GLY A 382 -7.02 15.43 21.44
CA GLY A 382 -6.21 16.06 20.41
C GLY A 382 -5.00 16.83 20.93
N GLU A 383 -4.83 16.99 22.24
CA GLU A 383 -3.77 17.82 22.86
C GLU A 383 -2.36 17.28 22.60
N HIS A 384 -2.24 15.97 22.38
CA HIS A 384 -0.96 15.27 22.24
C HIS A 384 -0.66 14.77 20.82
N VAL A 385 -1.57 14.97 19.86
CA VAL A 385 -1.36 14.59 18.45
C VAL A 385 -0.11 15.29 17.89
N ASP A 386 0.77 14.56 17.21
CA ASP A 386 1.98 15.14 16.61
C ASP A 386 1.60 16.06 15.44
N PRO A 387 2.06 17.34 15.40
CA PRO A 387 1.88 18.20 14.23
C PRO A 387 2.34 17.57 12.91
N ALA A 388 3.37 16.72 12.93
CA ALA A 388 3.85 16.03 11.73
C ALA A 388 2.81 15.04 11.16
N GLU A 389 1.99 14.41 12.00
CA GLU A 389 0.88 13.56 11.55
C GLU A 389 -0.22 14.41 10.88
N VAL A 390 -0.50 15.60 11.41
CA VAL A 390 -1.47 16.54 10.82
C VAL A 390 -0.99 17.01 9.45
N ASP A 391 0.29 17.41 9.34
CA ASP A 391 0.90 17.81 8.08
C ASP A 391 0.84 16.69 7.04
N LEU A 392 1.19 15.46 7.43
CA LEU A 392 1.14 14.28 6.56
C LEU A 392 -0.29 13.97 6.10
N PHE A 393 -1.28 14.08 7.00
CA PHE A 393 -2.69 13.89 6.66
C PHE A 393 -3.17 14.96 5.70
N CYS A 394 -2.90 16.24 5.97
CA CYS A 394 -3.31 17.35 5.10
C CYS A 394 -2.70 17.21 3.70
N LYS A 395 -1.42 16.83 3.62
CA LYS A 395 -0.73 16.57 2.35
C LYS A 395 -1.40 15.45 1.54
N ASN A 396 -1.85 14.40 2.21
CA ASN A 396 -2.39 13.19 1.57
C ASN A 396 -3.92 13.07 1.65
N ALA A 397 -4.64 14.11 2.07
CA ALA A 397 -6.05 14.03 2.43
C ALA A 397 -6.90 13.34 1.34
N ALA A 398 -6.68 13.71 0.07
CA ALA A 398 -7.42 13.14 -1.07
C ALA A 398 -7.16 11.64 -1.34
N PHE A 399 -6.10 11.07 -0.77
CA PHE A 399 -5.65 9.71 -1.02
C PHE A 399 -5.70 8.81 0.21
N VAL A 400 -6.19 9.32 1.35
CA VAL A 400 -6.40 8.52 2.55
C VAL A 400 -7.34 7.37 2.23
N LYS A 401 -7.00 6.17 2.72
CA LYS A 401 -7.81 4.97 2.58
C LYS A 401 -8.04 4.29 3.91
N LEU A 402 -9.12 3.52 3.95
CA LEU A 402 -9.50 2.65 5.05
C LEU A 402 -9.73 1.25 4.49
N ILE A 403 -9.08 0.24 5.08
CA ILE A 403 -9.40 -1.16 4.85
C ILE A 403 -10.23 -1.65 6.05
N ASP A 404 -11.43 -2.15 5.80
CA ASP A 404 -12.31 -2.66 6.85
C ASP A 404 -11.94 -4.11 7.20
N ALA A 405 -11.89 -4.42 8.50
CA ALA A 405 -11.64 -5.76 9.02
C ALA A 405 -12.78 -6.75 8.70
N LYS A 406 -14.00 -6.25 8.45
CA LYS A 406 -15.21 -7.07 8.28
C LYS A 406 -15.49 -7.53 6.85
N ASP A 407 -14.66 -7.12 5.89
CA ASP A 407 -14.82 -7.48 4.47
C ASP A 407 -14.30 -8.91 4.20
N GLY A 408 -15.14 -9.93 4.42
CA GLY A 408 -14.84 -11.32 4.05
C GLY A 408 -15.80 -12.37 4.64
N GLY A 409 -15.44 -13.64 4.50
CA GLY A 409 -16.14 -14.76 5.14
C GLY A 409 -17.06 -15.53 4.21
N THR A 410 -17.65 -16.62 4.71
CA THR A 410 -18.35 -17.61 3.87
C THR A 410 -19.44 -17.00 3.00
N GLU A 411 -20.25 -16.07 3.52
CA GLU A 411 -21.29 -15.39 2.71
C GLU A 411 -20.68 -14.57 1.56
N ARG A 412 -19.61 -13.82 1.85
CA ARG A 412 -18.90 -13.02 0.84
C ARG A 412 -18.26 -13.93 -0.22
N LEU A 413 -17.63 -15.02 0.20
CA LEU A 413 -17.07 -16.03 -0.70
C LEU A 413 -18.14 -16.57 -1.67
N LEU A 414 -19.31 -16.95 -1.17
CA LEU A 414 -20.39 -17.49 -2.00
C LEU A 414 -20.85 -16.46 -3.04
N LYS A 415 -21.00 -15.19 -2.63
CA LYS A 415 -21.35 -14.10 -3.55
C LYS A 415 -20.28 -13.91 -4.62
N VAL A 416 -19.00 -13.86 -4.24
CA VAL A 416 -17.89 -13.76 -5.20
C VAL A 416 -17.84 -14.98 -6.11
N ALA A 417 -18.15 -16.18 -5.61
CA ALA A 417 -18.21 -17.38 -6.43
C ALA A 417 -19.27 -17.28 -7.53
N ASP A 418 -20.46 -16.78 -7.21
CA ASP A 418 -21.50 -16.55 -8.21
C ASP A 418 -21.11 -15.49 -9.24
N GLU A 419 -20.50 -14.38 -8.79
CA GLU A 419 -19.98 -13.31 -9.67
C GLU A 419 -18.90 -13.85 -10.62
N GLU A 420 -17.94 -14.61 -10.11
CA GLU A 420 -16.82 -15.15 -10.89
C GLU A 420 -17.24 -16.25 -11.85
N LEU A 421 -18.21 -17.10 -11.47
CA LEU A 421 -18.80 -18.08 -12.39
C LEU A 421 -19.51 -17.39 -13.55
N ALA A 422 -20.28 -16.32 -13.29
CA ALA A 422 -20.93 -15.55 -14.34
C ALA A 422 -19.91 -14.83 -15.25
N ASN A 423 -18.82 -14.30 -14.67
CA ASN A 423 -17.72 -13.70 -15.42
C ASN A 423 -17.03 -14.74 -16.32
N ASP A 424 -16.85 -15.97 -15.84
CA ASP A 424 -16.26 -17.07 -16.60
C ASP A 424 -17.15 -17.49 -17.80
N ASP A 425 -18.48 -17.53 -17.62
CA ASP A 425 -19.42 -17.79 -18.71
C ASP A 425 -19.34 -16.73 -19.81
N MET A 426 -19.18 -15.45 -19.42
CA MET A 426 -18.98 -14.35 -20.37
C MET A 426 -17.59 -14.40 -21.03
N ALA A 427 -16.55 -14.77 -20.27
CA ALA A 427 -15.19 -14.89 -20.77
C ALA A 427 -15.06 -15.99 -21.82
N ALA A 428 -15.81 -17.10 -21.69
CA ALA A 428 -15.88 -18.15 -22.69
C ALA A 428 -16.38 -17.67 -24.07
N MET A 429 -17.08 -16.53 -24.12
CA MET A 429 -17.57 -15.88 -25.35
C MET A 429 -16.69 -14.72 -25.83
N GLY A 430 -15.60 -14.40 -25.12
CA GLY A 430 -14.74 -13.24 -25.38
C GLY A 430 -13.24 -13.51 -25.16
N VAL A 431 -12.46 -12.44 -24.92
CA VAL A 431 -10.99 -12.49 -24.68
C VAL A 431 -10.65 -12.10 -23.23
N MET A 432 -11.65 -12.11 -22.33
CA MET A 432 -11.44 -11.76 -20.92
C MET A 432 -10.72 -12.92 -20.21
N PRO A 433 -9.80 -12.65 -19.27
CA PRO A 433 -9.18 -13.70 -18.48
C PRO A 433 -10.21 -14.36 -17.57
N THR A 434 -10.11 -15.68 -17.43
CA THR A 434 -10.97 -16.44 -16.51
C THR A 434 -10.53 -16.28 -15.05
N SER A 435 -11.45 -16.50 -14.11
CA SER A 435 -11.20 -16.42 -12.67
C SER A 435 -10.08 -17.35 -12.17
N LEU A 436 -9.45 -17.06 -11.04
CA LEU A 436 -8.55 -17.97 -10.30
C LEU A 436 -9.25 -18.63 -9.11
N LEU A 437 -10.53 -18.37 -8.89
CA LEU A 437 -11.28 -18.95 -7.79
C LEU A 437 -11.21 -20.49 -7.70
N PRO A 438 -11.21 -21.27 -8.81
CA PRO A 438 -11.05 -22.72 -8.71
C PRO A 438 -9.75 -23.15 -8.02
N ILE A 439 -8.66 -22.41 -8.22
CA ILE A 439 -7.36 -22.69 -7.60
C ILE A 439 -7.46 -22.46 -6.09
N TYR A 440 -8.00 -21.30 -5.68
CA TYR A 440 -8.18 -20.99 -4.27
C TYR A 440 -9.04 -22.05 -3.56
N LEU A 441 -10.16 -22.45 -4.16
CA LEU A 441 -11.05 -23.44 -3.54
C LEU A 441 -10.41 -24.84 -3.45
N ALA A 442 -9.64 -25.24 -4.46
CA ALA A 442 -8.89 -26.50 -4.42
C ALA A 442 -7.81 -26.49 -3.31
N LEU A 443 -7.04 -25.40 -3.16
CA LEU A 443 -6.07 -25.24 -2.07
C LEU A 443 -6.74 -25.11 -0.70
N ARG A 444 -7.88 -24.41 -0.62
CA ARG A 444 -8.65 -24.29 0.62
C ARG A 444 -9.11 -25.65 1.12
N ALA A 445 -9.51 -26.55 0.21
CA ALA A 445 -9.94 -27.91 0.56
C ALA A 445 -8.84 -28.77 1.19
N THR A 446 -7.55 -28.40 1.04
CA THR A 446 -6.41 -29.10 1.63
C THR A 446 -5.82 -28.38 2.86
N SER A 447 -6.39 -27.25 3.29
CA SER A 447 -5.80 -26.36 4.30
C SER A 447 -5.71 -26.93 5.72
N HIS A 448 -6.39 -28.04 6.01
CA HIS A 448 -6.33 -28.74 7.31
C HIS A 448 -5.90 -30.21 7.16
N ALA A 449 -5.28 -30.56 6.02
CA ALA A 449 -4.98 -31.93 5.64
C ALA A 449 -3.59 -32.41 6.14
N LEU A 450 -3.19 -31.99 7.35
CA LEU A 450 -1.86 -32.29 7.92
C LEU A 450 -1.64 -33.79 8.13
N ASP A 451 -2.64 -34.52 8.63
CA ASP A 451 -2.50 -35.95 8.90
C ASP A 451 -2.31 -36.76 7.61
N THR A 452 -2.95 -36.34 6.51
CA THR A 452 -2.74 -36.93 5.18
C THR A 452 -1.35 -36.59 4.62
N ALA A 453 -0.90 -35.34 4.80
CA ALA A 453 0.44 -34.92 4.39
C ALA A 453 1.55 -35.68 5.16
N ALA A 454 1.37 -35.85 6.47
CA ALA A 454 2.28 -36.61 7.33
C ALA A 454 2.33 -38.12 6.99
N ALA A 455 1.22 -38.67 6.48
CA ALA A 455 1.15 -40.04 5.97
C ALA A 455 1.74 -40.21 4.56
N GLY A 456 2.27 -39.14 3.94
CA GLY A 456 2.79 -39.17 2.57
C GLY A 456 1.71 -39.41 1.51
N ALA A 457 0.45 -39.14 1.84
CA ALA A 457 -0.71 -39.39 0.98
C ALA A 457 -1.42 -38.08 0.62
N ALA A 458 -1.57 -37.81 -0.68
CA ALA A 458 -2.36 -36.69 -1.17
C ALA A 458 -3.86 -36.97 -1.03
N LEU A 459 -4.66 -35.91 -0.79
CA LEU A 459 -6.11 -35.99 -1.00
C LEU A 459 -6.40 -36.27 -2.47
N SER A 460 -7.32 -37.19 -2.75
CA SER A 460 -7.69 -37.53 -4.13
C SER A 460 -8.42 -36.35 -4.80
N PRO A 461 -8.35 -36.22 -6.13
CA PRO A 461 -9.06 -35.15 -6.84
C PRO A 461 -10.56 -35.16 -6.55
N GLU A 462 -11.17 -36.34 -6.40
CA GLU A 462 -12.59 -36.51 -6.08
C GLU A 462 -12.93 -35.99 -4.68
N THR A 463 -12.02 -36.17 -3.72
CA THR A 463 -12.21 -35.68 -2.34
C THR A 463 -12.07 -34.16 -2.29
N ILE A 464 -11.07 -33.61 -2.98
CA ILE A 464 -10.89 -32.15 -3.11
C ILE A 464 -12.14 -31.54 -3.77
N LEU A 465 -12.58 -32.09 -4.90
CA LEU A 465 -13.76 -31.59 -5.61
C LEU A 465 -15.02 -31.71 -4.75
N LYS A 466 -15.20 -32.80 -4.01
CA LYS A 466 -16.33 -32.95 -3.07
C LYS A 466 -16.36 -31.84 -2.02
N ASN A 467 -15.21 -31.48 -1.45
CA ASN A 467 -15.10 -30.38 -0.48
C ASN A 467 -15.40 -29.02 -1.11
N VAL A 468 -14.93 -28.81 -2.35
CA VAL A 468 -15.25 -27.61 -3.12
C VAL A 468 -16.75 -27.51 -3.39
N THR A 469 -17.39 -28.58 -3.87
CA THR A 469 -18.82 -28.61 -4.19
C THR A 469 -19.71 -28.48 -2.96
N ALA A 470 -19.27 -28.98 -1.80
CA ALA A 470 -19.96 -28.77 -0.54
C ALA A 470 -20.07 -27.29 -0.15
N LEU A 471 -19.09 -26.47 -0.58
CA LEU A 471 -19.10 -25.03 -0.36
C LEU A 471 -19.77 -24.27 -1.52
N VAL A 472 -19.38 -24.57 -2.75
CA VAL A 472 -19.88 -23.90 -3.97
C VAL A 472 -20.52 -24.97 -4.87
N PRO A 473 -21.82 -25.27 -4.71
CA PRO A 473 -22.47 -26.35 -5.45
C PRO A 473 -22.37 -26.24 -6.98
N ARG A 474 -22.36 -25.00 -7.51
CA ARG A 474 -22.22 -24.74 -8.96
C ARG A 474 -20.84 -25.08 -9.52
N ALA A 475 -19.84 -25.34 -8.69
CA ALA A 475 -18.49 -25.73 -9.14
C ALA A 475 -18.49 -27.00 -10.02
N THR A 476 -19.50 -27.88 -9.90
CA THR A 476 -19.62 -29.09 -10.74
C THR A 476 -19.92 -28.79 -12.21
N GLU A 477 -20.38 -27.58 -12.54
CA GLU A 477 -20.74 -27.18 -13.90
C GLU A 477 -19.50 -26.85 -14.75
N SER A 478 -18.32 -26.69 -14.13
CA SER A 478 -17.10 -26.25 -14.80
C SER A 478 -15.94 -27.22 -14.61
N GLU A 479 -15.38 -27.69 -15.73
CA GLU A 479 -14.24 -28.63 -15.77
C GLU A 479 -13.00 -28.05 -15.07
N ARG A 480 -12.87 -26.72 -15.01
CA ARG A 480 -11.72 -26.04 -14.41
C ARG A 480 -11.56 -26.32 -12.92
N TYR A 481 -12.65 -26.56 -12.20
CA TYR A 481 -12.59 -26.98 -10.80
C TYR A 481 -12.01 -28.39 -10.66
N ALA A 482 -12.38 -29.30 -11.57
CA ALA A 482 -11.80 -30.64 -11.62
C ALA A 482 -10.30 -30.59 -11.98
N GLN A 483 -9.91 -29.76 -12.94
CA GLN A 483 -8.51 -29.56 -13.33
C GLN A 483 -7.67 -28.98 -12.17
N ALA A 484 -8.21 -27.97 -11.46
CA ALA A 484 -7.55 -27.42 -10.28
C ALA A 484 -7.39 -28.47 -9.16
N ALA A 485 -8.43 -29.26 -8.90
CA ALA A 485 -8.39 -30.34 -7.92
C ALA A 485 -7.37 -31.44 -8.30
N GLN A 486 -7.30 -31.80 -9.58
CA GLN A 486 -6.31 -32.75 -10.09
C GLN A 486 -4.88 -32.24 -9.91
N GLU A 487 -4.62 -30.97 -10.23
CA GLU A 487 -3.28 -30.38 -10.10
C GLU A 487 -2.83 -30.28 -8.63
N VAL A 488 -3.71 -29.85 -7.72
CA VAL A 488 -3.41 -29.82 -6.28
C VAL A 488 -3.14 -31.23 -5.75
N SER A 489 -3.94 -32.22 -6.16
CA SER A 489 -3.72 -33.63 -5.80
C SER A 489 -2.39 -34.16 -6.35
N ARG A 490 -2.08 -33.85 -7.62
CA ARG A 490 -0.83 -34.25 -8.30
C ARG A 490 0.40 -33.72 -7.58
N ALA A 491 0.34 -32.49 -7.09
CA ALA A 491 1.44 -31.86 -6.36
C ALA A 491 1.64 -32.42 -4.94
N ALA A 492 0.64 -33.12 -4.38
CA ALA A 492 0.73 -33.83 -3.10
C ALA A 492 1.27 -33.01 -1.92
N GLY A 493 0.96 -31.70 -1.89
CA GLY A 493 1.46 -30.77 -0.85
C GLY A 493 2.92 -30.35 -1.02
N GLY A 494 3.60 -30.79 -2.08
CA GLY A 494 4.97 -30.37 -2.38
C GLY A 494 5.02 -28.91 -2.83
N GLU A 495 6.03 -28.18 -2.35
CA GLU A 495 6.32 -26.82 -2.77
C GLU A 495 7.38 -26.82 -3.88
N LEU A 496 7.27 -25.87 -4.82
CA LEU A 496 8.34 -25.57 -5.75
C LEU A 496 9.05 -24.30 -5.32
N HIS A 497 10.39 -24.31 -5.35
CA HIS A 497 11.20 -23.17 -4.90
C HIS A 497 10.85 -21.87 -5.64
N ASN A 498 10.69 -21.92 -6.96
CA ASN A 498 10.38 -20.74 -7.77
C ASN A 498 9.01 -20.12 -7.44
N VAL A 499 7.99 -20.95 -7.21
CA VAL A 499 6.64 -20.47 -6.80
C VAL A 499 6.72 -19.88 -5.39
N SER A 500 7.42 -20.57 -4.50
CA SER A 500 7.65 -20.14 -3.12
C SER A 500 8.43 -18.83 -3.03
N ALA A 501 9.41 -18.61 -3.92
CA ALA A 501 10.18 -17.37 -3.99
C ALA A 501 9.34 -16.19 -4.48
N VAL A 502 8.51 -16.39 -5.52
CA VAL A 502 7.58 -15.36 -6.01
C VAL A 502 6.58 -14.99 -4.91
N MET A 503 5.95 -16.00 -4.30
CA MET A 503 4.99 -15.79 -3.21
C MET A 503 5.65 -15.18 -1.97
N GLY A 504 6.86 -15.61 -1.64
CA GLY A 504 7.64 -15.08 -0.54
C GLY A 504 7.89 -13.57 -0.69
N GLY A 505 8.24 -13.13 -1.91
CA GLY A 505 8.39 -11.71 -2.24
C GLY A 505 7.08 -10.92 -2.15
N LEU A 506 5.98 -11.46 -2.68
CA LEU A 506 4.66 -10.82 -2.61
C LEU A 506 4.18 -10.66 -1.15
N VAL A 507 4.23 -11.74 -0.37
CA VAL A 507 3.80 -11.74 1.03
C VAL A 507 4.66 -10.80 1.88
N ALA A 508 5.99 -10.81 1.68
CA ALA A 508 6.89 -9.93 2.43
C ALA A 508 6.57 -8.46 2.15
N GLN A 509 6.29 -8.12 0.88
CA GLN A 509 5.91 -6.76 0.54
C GLN A 509 4.59 -6.36 1.21
N GLU A 510 3.58 -7.23 1.25
CA GLU A 510 2.33 -6.93 1.98
C GLU A 510 2.56 -6.75 3.48
N MET A 511 3.44 -7.54 4.09
CA MET A 511 3.85 -7.36 5.49
C MET A 511 4.54 -6.01 5.71
N ILE A 512 5.44 -5.60 4.82
CA ILE A 512 6.11 -4.30 4.91
C ILE A 512 5.09 -3.16 4.87
N LYS A 513 4.12 -3.20 3.96
CA LYS A 513 3.05 -2.19 3.88
C LYS A 513 2.24 -2.08 5.18
N ILE A 514 1.97 -3.23 5.82
CA ILE A 514 1.23 -3.27 7.09
C ILE A 514 2.09 -2.71 8.23
N ILE A 515 3.37 -3.09 8.31
CA ILE A 515 4.31 -2.64 9.35
C ILE A 515 4.52 -1.12 9.26
N THR A 516 4.78 -0.61 8.05
CA THR A 516 5.08 0.82 7.84
C THR A 516 3.83 1.69 7.82
N LYS A 517 2.64 1.09 7.64
CA LYS A 517 1.38 1.78 7.34
C LYS A 517 1.50 2.71 6.12
N GLN A 518 2.29 2.27 5.14
CA GLN A 518 2.50 2.97 3.86
C GLN A 518 2.12 2.06 2.69
N TYR A 519 1.73 2.69 1.58
CA TYR A 519 1.08 2.02 0.44
C TYR A 519 -0.19 1.28 0.85
N ILE A 520 -0.88 0.68 -0.12
CA ILE A 520 -2.15 -0.01 0.12
C ILE A 520 -1.89 -1.53 0.09
N PRO A 521 -2.07 -2.23 1.23
CA PRO A 521 -2.04 -3.69 1.25
C PRO A 521 -3.12 -4.29 0.35
N VAL A 522 -2.86 -5.51 -0.13
CA VAL A 522 -3.88 -6.34 -0.77
C VAL A 522 -5.06 -6.48 0.19
N HIS A 523 -6.24 -6.17 -0.33
CA HIS A 523 -7.47 -6.32 0.43
C HIS A 523 -7.96 -7.76 0.31
N ASN A 524 -7.72 -8.56 1.37
CA ASN A 524 -8.18 -9.94 1.56
C ASN A 524 -7.29 -11.00 0.86
N THR A 525 -7.63 -11.55 -0.30
CA THR A 525 -6.95 -12.76 -0.86
C THR A 525 -6.28 -12.49 -2.20
N CYS A 526 -5.00 -12.86 -2.34
CA CYS A 526 -4.28 -12.89 -3.61
C CYS A 526 -4.01 -14.34 -4.02
N ILE A 527 -4.45 -14.73 -5.21
CA ILE A 527 -4.31 -16.07 -5.78
C ILE A 527 -3.27 -15.99 -6.90
N PHE A 528 -2.36 -16.97 -6.94
CA PHE A 528 -1.31 -17.08 -7.94
C PHE A 528 -1.42 -18.41 -8.69
N ASP A 529 -1.42 -18.30 -10.02
CA ASP A 529 -1.38 -19.39 -10.97
C ASP A 529 -0.02 -19.37 -11.67
N GLY A 530 0.90 -20.22 -11.21
CA GLY A 530 2.23 -20.36 -11.78
C GLY A 530 2.27 -21.07 -13.14
N ILE A 531 1.19 -21.75 -13.54
CA ILE A 531 1.07 -22.35 -14.88
C ILE A 531 0.77 -21.25 -15.89
N GLY A 532 -0.22 -20.42 -15.59
CA GLY A 532 -0.63 -19.27 -16.41
C GLY A 532 0.20 -18.00 -16.19
N SER A 533 1.12 -18.01 -15.22
CA SER A 533 1.90 -16.83 -14.79
C SER A 533 1.03 -15.60 -14.50
N ARG A 534 -0.07 -15.81 -13.77
CA ARG A 534 -1.08 -14.77 -13.49
C ARG A 534 -1.45 -14.72 -12.01
N CYS A 535 -1.89 -13.56 -11.56
CA CYS A 535 -2.45 -13.37 -10.22
C CYS A 535 -3.84 -12.72 -10.28
N GLN A 536 -4.65 -12.97 -9.27
CA GLN A 536 -5.96 -12.35 -9.10
C GLN A 536 -6.19 -12.03 -7.62
N VAL A 537 -6.69 -10.84 -7.33
CA VAL A 537 -7.09 -10.43 -5.99
C VAL A 537 -8.60 -10.52 -5.86
N LEU A 538 -9.09 -11.26 -4.87
CA LEU A 538 -10.50 -11.43 -4.55
C LEU A 538 -10.76 -11.13 -3.08
N ARG A 539 -11.97 -10.63 -2.79
CA ARG A 539 -12.44 -10.38 -1.42
C ARG A 539 -13.31 -11.54 -0.96
N LEU A 540 -12.70 -12.52 -0.29
CA LEU A 540 -13.28 -13.83 0.04
C LEU A 540 -13.62 -14.00 1.54
#